data_AF-A0A925M8M5-F1
#
_entry.id   AF-A0A925M8M5-F1
#
_cell.length_a   1.000
_cell.length_b   1.000
_cell.length_c   1.000
_cell.angle_alpha   90.00
_cell.angle_beta   90.00
_cell.angle_gamma   90.00
#
_symmetry.space_group_name_H-M   'P 1'
#
loop_
_entity.id
_entity.type
_entity.pdbx_description
1 polymer ?
#
loop_
_entity_poly.entity_id
_entity_poly.type
_entity_poly.pdbx_seq_one_letter_code
_entity_poly.pdbx_strand_id
1 'polypeptide(L)'
;MLGAGLLGLATLSLVGCAAESPQLGAAEQAAINPPIPADLNLILNARTSVTIGAFTQVSGDVASSGVNGSVLFDVSARQGFFSGDNLLANTVNVRVGASVGRIFGNDITVEGSREAISLGLDPSTLPQVPAVTAAAPGTAAVSVAANQAKQLCAGQYGAISLGANATLNLNGGVYQLTRLTLAEGARLEPSEPVILLISGNMTTGTGAIVQAAAGALNPMTSADIRIEVAGAVTVGDSNRLRAHLLVPNGKFTTGKNTTMAGAAWAKTIQIGTQNNLSTSGVFTAQALSLPPPCNDNNACTADQCVSAGTIAFCRNTTVPAGTSCADDNTCNGTELCTAAGQCAAGTPLTAGTSCADGDVCNGDEACNGRGTCVDGTPLVVNDRNTCTADSCDPVDGVANDSVPDGTSCSGIGVCEAGSCSVEGAIFSEDFPGFQEAPAQCDRWNDFLINEVVADSYSSVSMNGTFNLLGFTCSDPAAATAVCRAMHDGSFASVFCDGHQWNVGQCGGVEVSVDSGICSCSFPGNSVRPCTSFGDWGGINTSTCGAPSQNLTVICQ
;
A
#
# COMPACT_ATOMS: atom_id res chain seq x y z
N MET A 1 -57.22 75.81 22.54
CA MET A 1 -57.81 75.00 21.45
C MET A 1 -57.45 73.56 21.77
N LEU A 2 -58.26 72.80 22.53
CA LEU A 2 -59.45 72.03 22.08
C LEU A 2 -59.24 71.44 20.67
N GLY A 3 -59.35 70.12 20.43
CA GLY A 3 -60.10 69.11 21.17
C GLY A 3 -59.60 67.67 20.98
N ALA A 4 -60.19 66.83 21.82
CA ALA A 4 -59.87 65.44 22.09
C ALA A 4 -60.78 64.45 21.35
N GLY A 5 -60.40 63.18 21.40
CA GLY A 5 -61.30 62.02 21.33
C GLY A 5 -60.54 60.76 20.89
N LEU A 6 -60.78 59.56 21.40
CA LEU A 6 -61.45 59.07 22.61
C LEU A 6 -61.05 57.58 22.73
N LEU A 7 -61.06 57.05 23.95
CA LEU A 7 -60.68 55.68 24.35
C LEU A 7 -61.54 54.56 23.73
N GLY A 8 -60.93 53.37 23.64
CA GLY A 8 -61.61 52.07 23.66
C GLY A 8 -60.70 50.99 24.24
N LEU A 9 -61.06 50.44 25.41
CA LEU A 9 -60.35 49.42 26.18
C LEU A 9 -61.02 48.04 26.03
N ALA A 10 -60.25 46.99 26.33
CA ALA A 10 -60.61 45.57 26.55
C ALA A 10 -60.70 44.69 25.28
N THR A 11 -60.23 43.43 25.24
CA THR A 11 -60.12 42.40 26.28
C THR A 11 -58.92 41.46 26.08
N LEU A 12 -58.43 40.94 27.20
CA LEU A 12 -57.47 39.85 27.34
C LEU A 12 -58.06 38.52 26.81
N SER A 13 -57.39 37.88 25.85
CA SER A 13 -57.59 36.47 25.52
C SER A 13 -56.23 35.78 25.52
N LEU A 14 -55.94 35.08 26.62
CA LEU A 14 -54.89 34.07 26.70
C LEU A 14 -55.28 32.90 25.79
N VAL A 15 -54.57 32.74 24.69
CA VAL A 15 -54.45 31.47 23.98
C VAL A 15 -53.00 31.03 24.13
N GLY A 16 -52.79 30.10 25.06
CA GLY A 16 -51.58 29.29 25.08
C GLY A 16 -51.63 28.36 23.87
N CYS A 17 -50.67 28.52 22.96
CA CYS A 17 -50.24 27.42 22.11
C CYS A 17 -48.90 26.96 22.65
N ALA A 18 -48.86 25.68 23.02
CA ALA A 18 -47.68 24.97 23.44
C ALA A 18 -46.54 25.19 22.45
N ALA A 19 -45.34 25.37 22.99
CA ALA A 19 -44.13 25.14 22.24
C ALA A 19 -44.09 23.65 21.84
N GLU A 20 -44.62 23.32 20.68
CA GLU A 20 -44.19 22.13 19.99
C GLU A 20 -42.80 22.42 19.42
N SER A 21 -41.82 21.84 20.11
CA SER A 21 -40.46 21.70 19.65
C SER A 21 -40.46 21.16 18.22
N PRO A 22 -39.79 21.81 17.24
CA PRO A 22 -39.42 21.10 16.05
C PRO A 22 -38.35 20.09 16.48
N GLN A 23 -38.75 18.84 16.72
CA GLN A 23 -37.86 17.72 16.46
C GLN A 23 -37.60 17.70 14.95
N LEU A 24 -36.61 18.47 14.51
CA LEU A 24 -35.82 18.04 13.38
C LEU A 24 -34.88 16.98 13.95
N GLY A 25 -35.22 15.74 13.65
CA GLY A 25 -34.32 14.62 13.87
C GLY A 25 -32.95 14.98 13.35
N ALA A 26 -31.94 14.73 14.18
CA ALA A 26 -30.64 14.40 13.65
C ALA A 26 -30.84 13.19 12.73
N ALA A 27 -31.10 13.44 11.46
CA ALA A 27 -30.45 12.63 10.46
C ALA A 27 -28.97 12.82 10.79
N GLU A 28 -28.37 11.81 11.42
CA GLU A 28 -26.94 11.61 11.39
C GLU A 28 -26.56 11.82 9.93
N GLN A 29 -26.01 13.01 9.65
CA GLN A 29 -25.53 13.32 8.32
C GLN A 29 -24.50 12.24 8.08
N ALA A 30 -24.82 11.30 7.18
CA ALA A 30 -23.95 10.17 6.88
C ALA A 30 -22.54 10.74 6.79
N ALA A 31 -21.60 10.17 7.55
CA ALA A 31 -20.21 10.57 7.46
C ALA A 31 -19.76 10.29 6.01
N ILE A 32 -19.97 11.26 5.12
CA ILE A 32 -19.40 11.30 3.79
C ILE A 32 -17.96 11.67 4.08
N ASN A 33 -17.16 10.74 4.60
CA ASN A 33 -15.72 10.96 4.76
C ASN A 33 -15.22 11.34 3.35
N PRO A 34 -14.99 12.63 3.07
CA PRO A 34 -14.80 13.06 1.70
C PRO A 34 -13.50 12.40 1.23
N PRO A 35 -13.43 11.88 0.00
CA PRO A 35 -12.18 11.33 -0.50
C PRO A 35 -11.11 12.42 -0.43
N ILE A 36 -10.16 12.26 0.49
CA ILE A 36 -9.03 13.17 0.64
C ILE A 36 -8.14 12.97 -0.59
N PRO A 37 -7.55 14.04 -1.16
CA PRO A 37 -6.59 13.90 -2.25
C PRO A 37 -5.51 12.88 -1.92
N ALA A 38 -5.24 11.94 -2.83
CA ALA A 38 -4.23 10.90 -2.62
C ALA A 38 -2.79 11.45 -2.63
N ASP A 39 -2.61 12.64 -3.19
CA ASP A 39 -1.34 13.33 -3.42
C ASP A 39 -1.13 14.54 -2.50
N LEU A 40 -1.50 14.42 -1.22
CA LEU A 40 -1.29 15.50 -0.25
C LEU A 40 0.20 15.90 -0.15
N ASN A 41 0.46 17.20 -0.32
CA ASN A 41 1.77 17.82 -0.17
C ASN A 41 1.84 18.64 1.13
N LEU A 42 1.81 17.93 2.26
CA LEU A 42 1.77 18.53 3.60
C LEU A 42 3.07 19.22 3.98
N ILE A 43 3.13 20.54 3.76
CA ILE A 43 4.24 21.38 4.21
C ILE A 43 4.14 21.74 5.69
N LEU A 44 2.92 21.85 6.22
CA LEU A 44 2.67 22.09 7.64
C LEU A 44 1.66 21.06 8.12
N ASN A 45 2.03 20.29 9.14
CA ASN A 45 1.12 19.36 9.77
C ASN A 45 1.25 19.44 11.28
N ALA A 46 0.18 19.79 11.99
CA ALA A 46 0.18 19.83 13.44
C ALA A 46 -0.72 18.76 14.05
N ARG A 47 -0.37 18.29 15.25
CA ARG A 47 -1.30 17.44 16.03
C ARG A 47 -2.50 18.24 16.54
N THR A 48 -2.34 19.53 16.87
CA THR A 48 -3.40 20.30 17.56
C THR A 48 -3.76 21.62 16.92
N SER A 49 -2.78 22.44 16.53
CA SER A 49 -3.10 23.73 15.90
C SER A 49 -2.00 24.20 14.95
N VAL A 50 -2.43 24.80 13.85
CA VAL A 50 -1.59 25.63 12.97
C VAL A 50 -2.15 27.04 12.94
N THR A 51 -1.32 28.05 13.22
CA THR A 51 -1.67 29.46 13.02
C THR A 51 -0.72 30.08 12.02
N ILE A 52 -1.27 30.69 10.97
CA ILE A 52 -0.54 31.41 9.93
C ILE A 52 -0.77 32.90 10.15
N GLY A 53 0.28 33.63 10.54
CA GLY A 53 0.22 35.05 10.82
C GLY A 53 -0.04 35.90 9.57
N ALA A 54 -0.45 37.15 9.81
CA ALA A 54 -0.84 38.08 8.75
C ALA A 54 0.22 38.26 7.65
N PHE A 55 -0.24 38.44 6.41
CA PHE A 55 0.58 38.66 5.21
C PHE A 55 1.59 37.54 4.88
N THR A 56 1.51 36.39 5.55
CA THR A 56 2.36 35.22 5.26
C THR A 56 1.87 34.51 4.01
N GLN A 57 2.82 34.04 3.19
CA GLN A 57 2.57 33.22 2.00
C GLN A 57 2.97 31.77 2.27
N VAL A 58 2.11 30.85 1.85
CA VAL A 58 2.24 29.40 2.07
C VAL A 58 1.93 28.70 0.75
N SER A 59 2.88 27.96 0.17
CA SER A 59 2.65 27.16 -1.04
C SER A 59 2.68 25.69 -0.65
N GLY A 60 1.57 24.97 -0.80
CA GLY A 60 1.39 23.58 -0.37
C GLY A 60 0.31 23.40 0.70
N ASP A 61 0.07 22.14 1.08
CA ASP A 61 -1.03 21.78 1.97
C ASP A 61 -0.71 22.06 3.45
N VAL A 62 -1.73 22.50 4.17
CA VAL A 62 -1.67 22.77 5.61
C VAL A 62 -2.71 21.94 6.33
N ALA A 63 -2.28 21.17 7.33
CA ALA A 63 -3.16 20.30 8.08
C ALA A 63 -3.00 20.41 9.60
N SER A 64 -4.08 20.05 10.30
CA SER A 64 -4.03 19.62 11.69
C SER A 64 -4.68 18.24 11.82
N SER A 65 -3.88 17.22 12.15
CA SER A 65 -4.29 15.80 12.14
C SER A 65 -5.02 15.32 13.41
N GLY A 66 -5.07 16.14 14.47
CA GLY A 66 -5.82 15.78 15.68
C GLY A 66 -7.32 15.96 15.54
N VAL A 67 -8.08 15.14 16.27
CA VAL A 67 -9.56 15.20 16.29
C VAL A 67 -10.13 16.55 16.75
N ASN A 68 -9.41 17.25 17.65
CA ASN A 68 -9.72 18.62 18.07
C ASN A 68 -8.79 19.65 17.40
N GLY A 69 -8.23 19.27 16.26
CA GLY A 69 -7.24 20.02 15.51
C GLY A 69 -7.82 21.29 14.90
N SER A 70 -7.03 22.36 14.87
CA SER A 70 -7.47 23.63 14.29
C SER A 70 -6.44 24.24 13.34
N VAL A 71 -6.92 24.94 12.32
CA VAL A 71 -6.06 25.81 11.49
C VAL A 71 -6.66 27.21 11.40
N LEU A 72 -5.81 28.22 11.59
CA LEU A 72 -6.14 29.63 11.46
C LEU A 72 -5.24 30.29 10.41
N PHE A 73 -5.82 30.88 9.38
CA PHE A 73 -5.17 31.87 8.52
C PHE A 73 -5.59 33.27 8.97
N ASP A 74 -4.62 34.06 9.45
CA ASP A 74 -4.86 35.42 9.93
C ASP A 74 -4.95 36.43 8.76
N VAL A 75 -5.28 37.67 9.08
CA VAL A 75 -5.61 38.72 8.11
C VAL A 75 -4.58 38.81 6.98
N SER A 76 -5.06 38.76 5.74
CA SER A 76 -4.22 38.85 4.53
C SER A 76 -3.16 37.75 4.35
N ALA A 77 -3.19 36.67 5.15
CA ALA A 77 -2.38 35.48 4.89
C ALA A 77 -2.87 34.76 3.61
N ARG A 78 -1.95 34.20 2.84
CA ARG A 78 -2.24 33.60 1.53
C ARG A 78 -1.66 32.19 1.46
N GLN A 79 -2.50 31.20 1.23
CA GLN A 79 -2.08 29.96 0.60
C GLN A 79 -1.94 30.20 -0.91
N GLY A 80 -1.09 29.46 -1.62
CA GLY A 80 -0.51 29.83 -2.90
C GLY A 80 -1.49 30.21 -4.02
N PHE A 81 -0.94 30.81 -5.08
CA PHE A 81 -1.64 31.31 -6.27
C PHE A 81 -2.06 30.21 -7.28
N PHE A 82 -1.82 28.94 -6.98
CA PHE A 82 -2.12 27.80 -7.86
C PHE A 82 -3.34 27.04 -7.35
N SER A 83 -4.24 26.67 -8.26
CA SER A 83 -5.39 25.81 -7.97
C SER A 83 -4.90 24.45 -7.44
N GLY A 84 -5.34 24.04 -6.25
CA GLY A 84 -5.06 22.69 -5.73
C GLY A 84 -4.52 22.59 -4.30
N ASP A 85 -4.09 23.69 -3.67
CA ASP A 85 -3.66 23.68 -2.27
C ASP A 85 -4.84 23.37 -1.33
N ASN A 86 -4.60 22.60 -0.29
CA ASN A 86 -5.61 22.09 0.63
C ASN A 86 -5.36 22.55 2.07
N LEU A 87 -6.45 22.79 2.78
CA LEU A 87 -6.49 23.18 4.18
C LEU A 87 -7.35 22.19 4.95
N LEU A 88 -6.73 21.34 5.78
CA LEU A 88 -7.40 20.18 6.39
C LEU A 88 -7.34 20.23 7.91
N ALA A 89 -8.48 20.43 8.59
CA ALA A 89 -8.55 20.32 10.05
C ALA A 89 -10.00 20.20 10.53
N ASN A 90 -10.20 19.71 11.76
CA ASN A 90 -11.52 19.68 12.36
C ASN A 90 -12.14 21.10 12.44
N THR A 91 -11.39 22.07 12.94
CA THR A 91 -11.79 23.48 13.02
C THR A 91 -10.94 24.35 12.09
N VAL A 92 -11.55 25.11 11.19
CA VAL A 92 -10.85 26.01 10.26
C VAL A 92 -11.36 27.44 10.37
N ASN A 93 -10.45 28.39 10.55
CA ASN A 93 -10.74 29.82 10.57
C ASN A 93 -9.92 30.54 9.51
N VAL A 94 -10.58 31.30 8.63
CA VAL A 94 -9.92 32.12 7.59
C VAL A 94 -10.39 33.56 7.76
N ARG A 95 -9.51 34.45 8.23
CA ARG A 95 -9.86 35.84 8.56
C ARG A 95 -9.93 36.75 7.33
N VAL A 96 -10.43 37.97 7.55
CA VAL A 96 -10.59 39.00 6.52
C VAL A 96 -9.33 39.17 5.66
N GLY A 97 -9.50 39.19 4.34
CA GLY A 97 -8.43 39.38 3.37
C GLY A 97 -7.48 38.20 3.20
N ALA A 98 -7.58 37.16 4.04
CA ALA A 98 -6.85 35.92 3.83
C ALA A 98 -7.43 35.15 2.64
N SER A 99 -6.59 34.41 1.92
CA SER A 99 -6.99 33.58 0.78
C SER A 99 -6.39 32.20 0.92
N VAL A 100 -7.23 31.16 0.86
CA VAL A 100 -6.80 29.76 0.96
C VAL A 100 -7.35 28.94 -0.20
N GLY A 101 -6.82 27.73 -0.40
CA GLY A 101 -7.34 26.80 -1.40
C GLY A 101 -8.61 26.08 -0.94
N ARG A 102 -8.69 24.76 -1.17
CA ARG A 102 -9.84 23.94 -0.77
C ARG A 102 -9.79 23.62 0.72
N ILE A 103 -10.90 23.79 1.41
CA ILE A 103 -11.01 23.54 2.85
C ILE A 103 -11.73 22.22 3.10
N PHE A 104 -11.14 21.36 3.92
CA PHE A 104 -11.74 20.14 4.46
C PHE A 104 -11.84 20.27 5.98
N GLY A 105 -13.04 20.14 6.55
CA GLY A 105 -13.21 20.28 7.99
C GLY A 105 -14.65 20.08 8.48
N ASN A 106 -14.90 20.33 9.77
CA ASN A 106 -16.21 20.13 10.39
C ASN A 106 -16.79 21.42 10.96
N ASP A 107 -15.94 22.27 11.56
CA ASP A 107 -16.29 23.59 12.08
C ASP A 107 -15.50 24.67 11.31
N ILE A 108 -16.15 25.30 10.32
CA ILE A 108 -15.47 26.16 9.34
C ILE A 108 -16.06 27.58 9.39
N THR A 109 -15.20 28.57 9.67
CA THR A 109 -15.52 30.00 9.62
C THR A 109 -14.63 30.70 8.61
N VAL A 110 -15.21 31.39 7.61
CA VAL A 110 -14.46 32.11 6.57
C VAL A 110 -14.96 33.53 6.37
N GLU A 111 -14.12 34.50 6.73
CA GLU A 111 -14.25 35.94 6.48
C GLU A 111 -13.38 36.41 5.29
N GLY A 112 -12.50 35.54 4.79
CA GLY A 112 -11.66 35.75 3.60
C GLY A 112 -12.17 35.05 2.33
N SER A 113 -11.26 34.72 1.41
CA SER A 113 -11.54 33.95 0.19
C SER A 113 -11.07 32.49 0.31
N ARG A 114 -11.77 31.59 -0.37
CA ARG A 114 -11.47 30.16 -0.47
C ARG A 114 -11.84 29.63 -1.86
N GLU A 115 -11.27 28.49 -2.25
CA GLU A 115 -11.62 27.80 -3.49
C GLU A 115 -12.91 26.96 -3.35
N ALA A 116 -12.93 26.05 -2.36
CA ALA A 116 -14.06 25.17 -2.09
C ALA A 116 -14.13 24.78 -0.60
N ILE A 117 -15.25 24.20 -0.17
CA ILE A 117 -15.43 23.65 1.18
C ILE A 117 -16.01 22.24 1.07
N SER A 118 -15.43 21.30 1.81
CA SER A 118 -15.90 19.93 2.00
C SER A 118 -16.04 19.63 3.49
N LEU A 119 -17.23 19.19 3.89
CA LEU A 119 -17.55 18.86 5.29
C LEU A 119 -17.39 17.35 5.55
N GLY A 120 -17.25 16.98 6.83
CA GLY A 120 -17.21 15.57 7.24
C GLY A 120 -15.81 14.98 7.22
N LEU A 121 -14.77 15.80 7.34
CA LEU A 121 -13.38 15.34 7.46
C LEU A 121 -13.24 14.51 8.74
N ASP A 122 -12.75 13.28 8.61
CA ASP A 122 -12.19 12.53 9.74
C ASP A 122 -10.68 12.83 9.85
N PRO A 123 -10.23 13.62 10.85
CA PRO A 123 -8.82 13.99 10.98
C PRO A 123 -7.90 12.79 11.25
N SER A 124 -8.44 11.65 11.71
CA SER A 124 -7.66 10.43 11.94
C SER A 124 -7.14 9.80 10.64
N THR A 125 -7.79 10.09 9.51
CA THR A 125 -7.39 9.63 8.17
C THR A 125 -6.24 10.44 7.57
N LEU A 126 -5.90 11.59 8.16
CA LEU A 126 -4.75 12.39 7.75
C LEU A 126 -3.43 11.73 8.21
N PRO A 127 -2.31 11.96 7.49
CA PRO A 127 -0.98 11.59 7.97
C PRO A 127 -0.74 12.11 9.39
N GLN A 128 -0.45 11.21 10.33
CA GLN A 128 -0.24 11.56 11.73
C GLN A 128 1.20 12.00 11.99
N VAL A 129 1.37 13.01 12.86
CA VAL A 129 2.71 13.48 13.26
C VAL A 129 3.51 12.35 13.92
N PRO A 130 4.64 11.90 13.33
CA PRO A 130 5.43 10.78 13.84
C PRO A 130 5.91 11.00 15.27
N ALA A 131 6.16 9.90 16.00
CA ALA A 131 6.83 9.97 17.29
C ALA A 131 8.29 10.47 17.14
N VAL A 132 8.85 11.02 18.22
CA VAL A 132 10.24 11.49 18.21
C VAL A 132 11.20 10.30 18.17
N THR A 133 12.20 10.35 17.30
CA THR A 133 13.29 9.37 17.34
C THR A 133 14.09 9.55 18.62
N ALA A 134 14.32 8.46 19.35
CA ALA A 134 15.10 8.52 20.59
C ALA A 134 16.52 9.01 20.29
N ALA A 135 16.95 10.04 21.02
CA ALA A 135 18.32 10.56 20.96
C ALA A 135 19.09 10.10 22.20
N ALA A 136 20.37 9.77 22.02
CA ALA A 136 21.37 9.57 23.07
C ALA A 136 22.47 10.65 22.95
N PRO A 137 22.21 11.89 23.41
CA PRO A 137 23.20 12.96 23.36
C PRO A 137 24.43 12.69 24.23
N GLY A 138 25.55 13.28 23.83
CA GLY A 138 26.77 13.30 24.63
C GLY A 138 26.74 14.41 25.70
N THR A 139 27.81 14.53 26.47
CA THR A 139 27.95 15.57 27.49
C THR A 139 28.81 16.75 27.05
N ALA A 140 29.67 16.57 26.03
CA ALA A 140 30.61 17.58 25.57
C ALA A 140 29.91 18.68 24.75
N ALA A 141 29.85 19.89 25.27
CA ALA A 141 29.29 21.03 24.56
C ALA A 141 30.20 21.51 23.41
N VAL A 142 29.59 22.00 22.34
CA VAL A 142 30.28 22.62 21.19
C VAL A 142 29.87 24.07 21.10
N SER A 143 30.83 24.98 21.28
CA SER A 143 30.62 26.42 21.05
C SER A 143 31.42 26.90 19.85
N VAL A 144 30.80 27.64 18.94
CA VAL A 144 31.46 28.37 17.85
C VAL A 144 31.39 29.85 18.17
N ALA A 145 32.53 30.52 18.33
CA ALA A 145 32.56 31.94 18.67
C ALA A 145 32.05 32.80 17.50
N ALA A 146 31.67 34.05 17.80
CA ALA A 146 31.16 34.97 16.80
C ALA A 146 32.14 35.17 15.62
N ASN A 147 31.61 35.21 14.40
CA ASN A 147 32.37 35.33 13.14
C ASN A 147 33.40 34.20 12.91
N GLN A 148 33.32 33.09 13.64
CA GLN A 148 34.16 31.93 13.42
C GLN A 148 33.40 30.85 12.65
N ALA A 149 34.15 30.03 11.93
CA ALA A 149 33.63 28.80 11.33
C ALA A 149 34.17 27.59 12.10
N LYS A 150 33.35 26.56 12.23
CA LYS A 150 33.76 25.26 12.76
C LYS A 150 33.14 24.16 11.91
N GLN A 151 33.92 23.13 11.61
CA GLN A 151 33.41 21.89 11.03
C GLN A 151 33.16 20.89 12.16
N LEU A 152 32.12 20.07 12.03
CA LEU A 152 31.77 19.02 13.00
C LEU A 152 31.37 17.75 12.25
N CYS A 153 31.70 16.60 12.82
CA CYS A 153 31.30 15.29 12.30
C CYS A 153 30.12 14.73 13.07
N ALA A 154 29.39 13.78 12.49
CA ALA A 154 28.32 13.10 13.18
C ALA A 154 28.80 12.48 14.51
N GLY A 155 27.88 12.38 15.47
CA GLY A 155 28.20 11.88 16.79
C GLY A 155 27.30 12.44 17.88
N GLN A 156 27.71 12.19 19.11
CA GLN A 156 26.97 12.53 20.31
C GLN A 156 27.58 13.76 20.98
N TYR A 157 26.76 14.80 21.17
CA TYR A 157 27.19 16.10 21.69
C TYR A 157 26.29 16.56 22.83
N GLY A 158 26.85 17.42 23.68
CA GLY A 158 26.11 18.21 24.66
C GLY A 158 25.29 19.31 23.97
N ALA A 159 25.38 20.54 24.46
CA ALA A 159 24.74 21.67 23.78
C ALA A 159 25.63 22.17 22.63
N ILE A 160 25.03 22.46 21.47
CA ILE A 160 25.69 23.14 20.36
C ILE A 160 25.23 24.59 20.33
N SER A 161 26.16 25.54 20.36
CA SER A 161 25.87 26.98 20.40
C SER A 161 26.76 27.75 19.43
N LEU A 162 26.14 28.46 18.48
CA LEU A 162 26.81 29.30 17.50
C LEU A 162 26.64 30.76 17.89
N GLY A 163 27.76 31.48 18.00
CA GLY A 163 27.79 32.93 18.20
C GLY A 163 27.35 33.71 16.97
N ALA A 164 27.29 35.05 17.09
CA ALA A 164 26.79 35.90 16.01
C ALA A 164 27.62 35.73 14.74
N ASN A 165 26.97 35.57 13.58
CA ASN A 165 27.57 35.29 12.28
C ASN A 165 28.52 34.08 12.24
N ALA A 166 28.47 33.20 13.25
CA ALA A 166 29.28 31.99 13.25
C ALA A 166 28.72 30.98 12.24
N THR A 167 29.59 30.16 11.67
CA THR A 167 29.19 29.09 10.74
C THR A 167 29.56 27.73 11.34
N LEU A 168 28.61 26.81 11.43
CA LEU A 168 28.86 25.41 11.73
C LEU A 168 28.61 24.60 10.47
N ASN A 169 29.68 24.04 9.91
CA ASN A 169 29.61 23.10 8.82
C ASN A 169 29.46 21.69 9.38
N LEU A 170 28.48 20.93 8.90
CA LEU A 170 28.27 19.54 9.29
C LEU A 170 28.68 18.62 8.16
N ASN A 171 29.49 17.61 8.46
CA ASN A 171 29.62 16.44 7.59
C ASN A 171 28.33 15.63 7.61
N GLY A 172 28.18 14.68 6.68
CA GLY A 172 27.02 13.79 6.64
C GLY A 172 26.83 13.01 7.94
N GLY A 173 25.62 12.49 8.13
CA GLY A 173 25.30 11.55 9.19
C GLY A 173 24.48 12.10 10.35
N VAL A 174 24.47 11.35 11.47
CA VAL A 174 23.56 11.59 12.59
C VAL A 174 24.22 12.34 13.75
N TYR A 175 23.64 13.48 14.10
CA TYR A 175 24.05 14.30 15.23
C TYR A 175 23.04 14.15 16.35
N GLN A 176 23.47 13.66 17.51
CA GLN A 176 22.62 13.51 18.69
C GLN A 176 23.04 14.54 19.72
N LEU A 177 22.18 15.51 20.03
CA LEU A 177 22.54 16.65 20.88
C LEU A 177 21.46 17.04 21.88
N THR A 178 21.86 17.76 22.92
CA THR A 178 20.93 18.22 23.97
C THR A 178 20.17 19.49 23.57
N ARG A 179 20.81 20.40 22.83
CA ARG A 179 20.24 21.70 22.45
C ARG A 179 21.00 22.28 21.27
N LEU A 180 20.30 22.96 20.37
CA LEU A 180 20.89 23.74 19.29
C LEU A 180 20.50 25.22 19.42
N THR A 181 21.49 26.10 19.49
CA THR A 181 21.27 27.55 19.54
C THR A 181 22.09 28.24 18.46
N LEU A 182 21.41 28.95 17.58
CA LEU A 182 21.99 29.81 16.55
C LEU A 182 21.76 31.25 16.98
N ALA A 183 22.82 32.04 17.21
CA ALA A 183 22.68 33.48 17.46
C ALA A 183 22.32 34.25 16.18
N GLU A 184 22.33 35.58 16.25
CA GLU A 184 22.07 36.46 15.09
C GLU A 184 23.01 36.15 13.92
N GLY A 185 22.45 35.97 12.72
CA GLY A 185 23.21 35.72 11.50
C GLY A 185 23.97 34.38 11.47
N ALA A 186 23.82 33.53 12.49
CA ALA A 186 24.53 32.25 12.57
C ALA A 186 24.05 31.29 11.47
N ARG A 187 24.97 30.44 10.98
CA ARG A 187 24.76 29.60 9.79
C ARG A 187 25.05 28.15 10.14
N LEU A 188 24.06 27.27 9.94
CA LEU A 188 24.24 25.82 10.00
C LEU A 188 24.24 25.29 8.56
N GLU A 189 25.37 24.78 8.11
CA GLU A 189 25.60 24.42 6.71
C GLU A 189 26.13 23.01 6.51
N PRO A 190 25.25 22.00 6.44
CA PRO A 190 25.67 20.65 6.12
C PRO A 190 26.22 20.55 4.69
N SER A 191 27.30 19.80 4.48
CA SER A 191 27.88 19.53 3.15
C SER A 191 27.34 18.25 2.49
N GLU A 192 26.64 17.43 3.26
CA GLU A 192 26.07 16.13 2.92
C GLU A 192 24.76 15.94 3.72
N PRO A 193 23.94 14.92 3.41
CA PRO A 193 22.70 14.67 4.15
C PRO A 193 22.96 14.47 5.65
N VAL A 194 22.13 15.10 6.49
CA VAL A 194 22.24 15.05 7.95
C VAL A 194 20.91 14.80 8.63
N ILE A 195 20.98 14.09 9.76
CA ILE A 195 19.88 13.97 10.71
C ILE A 195 20.34 14.55 12.05
N LEU A 196 19.67 15.60 12.51
CA LEU A 196 19.89 16.18 13.84
C LEU A 196 18.80 15.69 14.79
N LEU A 197 19.18 14.87 15.78
CA LEU A 197 18.32 14.40 16.85
C LEU A 197 18.56 15.24 18.10
N ILE A 198 17.63 16.14 18.42
CA ILE A 198 17.75 17.14 19.50
C ILE A 198 16.80 16.77 20.63
N SER A 199 17.36 16.31 21.76
CA SER A 199 16.56 15.92 22.94
C SER A 199 15.93 17.09 23.71
N GLY A 200 16.43 18.31 23.51
CA GLY A 200 15.91 19.54 24.09
C GLY A 200 15.32 20.47 23.03
N ASN A 201 15.68 21.76 23.10
CA ASN A 201 15.13 22.80 22.24
C ASN A 201 16.07 23.19 21.10
N MET A 202 15.49 23.74 20.02
CA MET A 202 16.21 24.47 18.99
C MET A 202 15.79 25.94 19.00
N THR A 203 16.75 26.85 18.93
CA THR A 203 16.52 28.30 18.93
C THR A 203 17.36 28.99 17.89
N THR A 204 16.79 29.96 17.18
CA THR A 204 17.55 30.85 16.28
C THR A 204 17.33 32.32 16.64
N GLY A 205 18.38 33.13 16.50
CA GLY A 205 18.31 34.57 16.54
C GLY A 205 17.75 35.17 15.24
N THR A 206 17.90 36.47 15.08
CA THR A 206 17.52 37.15 13.84
C THR A 206 18.47 36.77 12.70
N GLY A 207 17.96 36.54 11.49
CA GLY A 207 18.79 36.36 10.31
C GLY A 207 19.59 35.06 10.24
N ALA A 208 19.30 34.07 11.10
CA ALA A 208 20.02 32.81 11.05
C ALA A 208 19.65 32.00 9.80
N ILE A 209 20.59 31.16 9.37
CA ILE A 209 20.51 30.39 8.13
C ILE A 209 20.71 28.91 8.44
N VAL A 210 19.79 28.07 7.95
CA VAL A 210 19.95 26.62 7.88
C VAL A 210 19.73 26.22 6.43
N GLN A 211 20.76 25.71 5.77
CA GLN A 211 20.71 25.28 4.37
C GLN A 211 21.94 24.45 4.03
N ALA A 212 21.93 23.79 2.87
CA ALA A 212 23.13 23.11 2.37
C ALA A 212 24.29 24.09 2.14
N ALA A 213 25.52 23.64 2.42
CA ALA A 213 26.73 24.39 2.14
C ALA A 213 26.89 24.64 0.63
N ALA A 214 27.47 25.79 0.26
CA ALA A 214 27.64 26.19 -1.13
C ALA A 214 28.49 25.22 -1.98
N GLY A 215 29.28 24.34 -1.35
CA GLY A 215 30.13 23.34 -1.98
C GLY A 215 29.74 21.89 -1.66
N ALA A 216 28.46 21.61 -1.37
CA ALA A 216 27.98 20.25 -1.15
C ALA A 216 28.27 19.34 -2.37
N LEU A 217 28.68 18.09 -2.14
CA LEU A 217 29.18 17.18 -3.19
C LEU A 217 28.09 16.70 -4.17
N ASN A 218 26.82 17.04 -3.94
CA ASN A 218 25.66 16.81 -4.81
C ASN A 218 24.60 17.90 -4.54
N PRO A 219 23.64 18.17 -5.45
CA PRO A 219 22.58 19.14 -5.19
C PRO A 219 21.66 18.64 -4.06
N MET A 220 21.91 19.10 -2.84
CA MET A 220 21.08 18.82 -1.68
C MET A 220 19.71 19.53 -1.78
N THR A 221 18.67 18.80 -1.43
CA THR A 221 17.31 19.30 -1.21
C THR A 221 17.10 19.61 0.28
N SER A 222 15.95 20.20 0.65
CA SER A 222 15.62 20.36 2.08
C SER A 222 15.29 19.05 2.79
N ALA A 223 15.00 17.96 2.07
CA ALA A 223 14.79 16.65 2.69
C ALA A 223 16.10 16.06 3.23
N ASP A 224 17.24 16.45 2.65
CA ASP A 224 18.57 16.01 3.09
C ASP A 224 19.02 16.67 4.41
N ILE A 225 18.28 17.66 4.90
CA ILE A 225 18.53 18.30 6.20
C ILE A 225 17.32 18.03 7.08
N ARG A 226 17.36 16.94 7.83
CA ARG A 226 16.30 16.54 8.77
C ARG A 226 16.66 16.96 10.19
N ILE A 227 15.76 17.70 10.84
CA ILE A 227 15.94 18.19 12.20
C ILE A 227 14.76 17.71 13.05
N GLU A 228 15.04 16.79 13.97
CA GLU A 228 14.08 16.28 14.94
C GLU A 228 14.32 16.88 16.31
N VAL A 229 13.28 17.44 16.91
CA VAL A 229 13.37 18.18 18.17
C VAL A 229 12.31 17.66 19.14
N ALA A 230 12.74 17.10 20.25
CA ALA A 230 11.84 16.61 21.29
C ALA A 230 11.16 17.76 22.06
N GLY A 231 11.89 18.86 22.26
CA GLY A 231 11.40 20.10 22.88
C GLY A 231 10.78 21.07 21.87
N ALA A 232 10.88 22.36 22.14
CA ALA A 232 10.34 23.42 21.28
C ALA A 232 11.36 23.90 20.24
N VAL A 233 10.85 24.39 19.11
CA VAL A 233 11.63 25.10 18.08
C VAL A 233 11.14 26.54 18.02
N THR A 234 12.04 27.49 18.26
CA THR A 234 11.75 28.92 18.20
C THR A 234 12.70 29.60 17.23
N VAL A 235 12.15 30.10 16.13
CA VAL A 235 12.88 30.76 15.06
C VAL A 235 12.66 32.27 15.18
N GLY A 236 13.74 33.06 15.20
CA GLY A 236 13.68 34.52 15.25
C GLY A 236 13.18 35.17 13.95
N ASP A 237 13.38 36.47 13.82
CA ASP A 237 12.98 37.24 12.63
C ASP A 237 13.95 37.04 11.46
N SER A 238 13.47 37.18 10.22
CA SER A 238 14.28 37.22 8.99
C SER A 238 15.17 35.99 8.75
N ASN A 239 14.75 34.80 9.21
CA ASN A 239 15.54 33.58 9.06
C ASN A 239 15.40 32.97 7.66
N ARG A 240 16.33 32.09 7.30
CA ARG A 240 16.20 31.20 6.13
C ARG A 240 16.37 29.76 6.57
N LEU A 241 15.32 28.96 6.44
CA LEU A 241 15.33 27.55 6.81
C LEU A 241 15.04 26.67 5.59
N ARG A 242 16.01 25.89 5.15
CA ARG A 242 15.86 24.89 4.09
C ARG A 242 16.10 23.52 4.71
N ALA A 243 15.06 22.95 5.31
CA ALA A 243 15.14 21.73 6.10
C ALA A 243 13.76 21.10 6.29
N HIS A 244 13.73 19.82 6.65
CA HIS A 244 12.57 19.13 7.17
C HIS A 244 12.61 19.11 8.70
N LEU A 245 11.55 19.58 9.34
CA LEU A 245 11.46 19.77 10.78
C LEU A 245 10.41 18.82 11.38
N LEU A 246 10.79 18.05 12.39
CA LEU A 246 9.89 17.20 13.16
C LEU A 246 9.95 17.60 14.64
N VAL A 247 8.82 18.01 15.20
CA VAL A 247 8.70 18.52 16.58
C VAL A 247 7.52 17.86 17.31
N PRO A 248 7.53 16.53 17.51
CA PRO A 248 6.32 15.73 17.77
C PRO A 248 5.53 16.15 19.00
N ASN A 249 6.25 16.58 20.04
CA ASN A 249 5.71 16.92 21.35
C ASN A 249 5.78 18.43 21.65
N GLY A 250 6.46 19.19 20.80
CA GLY A 250 6.80 20.59 21.04
C GLY A 250 6.07 21.58 20.13
N LYS A 251 6.25 22.85 20.45
CA LYS A 251 5.76 23.96 19.64
C LYS A 251 6.83 24.37 18.64
N PHE A 252 6.43 24.51 17.38
CA PHE A 252 7.21 25.17 16.34
C PHE A 252 6.71 26.61 16.17
N THR A 253 7.61 27.58 16.31
CA THR A 253 7.28 29.01 16.26
C THR A 253 8.24 29.74 15.34
N THR A 254 7.75 30.63 14.49
CA THR A 254 8.58 31.57 13.71
C THR A 254 8.29 33.02 14.07
N GLY A 255 9.32 33.85 13.96
CA GLY A 255 9.21 35.31 13.92
C GLY A 255 8.63 35.80 12.59
N LYS A 256 8.94 37.04 12.22
CA LYS A 256 8.49 37.63 10.95
C LYS A 256 9.50 37.46 9.82
N ASN A 257 9.06 37.62 8.57
CA ASN A 257 9.94 37.72 7.38
C ASN A 257 10.92 36.53 7.18
N THR A 258 10.59 35.37 7.72
CA THR A 258 11.35 34.12 7.54
C THR A 258 10.94 33.44 6.24
N THR A 259 11.94 32.96 5.50
CA THR A 259 11.73 32.06 4.35
C THR A 259 11.96 30.62 4.78
N MET A 260 11.01 29.74 4.47
CA MET A 260 11.16 28.30 4.70
C MET A 260 10.96 27.52 3.41
N ALA A 261 11.84 26.56 3.14
CA ALA A 261 11.66 25.56 2.11
C ALA A 261 11.77 24.16 2.72
N GLY A 262 10.75 23.33 2.52
CA GLY A 262 10.65 22.00 3.13
C GLY A 262 9.30 21.81 3.82
N ALA A 263 9.29 20.97 4.87
CA ALA A 263 8.10 20.69 5.66
C ALA A 263 8.38 20.81 7.17
N ALA A 264 7.37 21.18 7.95
CA ALA A 264 7.43 21.24 9.40
C ALA A 264 6.22 20.55 10.05
N TRP A 265 6.48 19.50 10.81
CA TRP A 265 5.47 18.70 11.49
C TRP A 265 5.65 18.81 13.00
N ALA A 266 4.60 19.16 13.75
CA ALA A 266 4.75 19.46 15.19
C ALA A 266 3.52 19.16 16.03
N LYS A 267 3.61 19.29 17.36
CA LYS A 267 2.40 19.30 18.21
C LYS A 267 1.53 20.53 17.93
N THR A 268 2.16 21.70 17.86
CA THR A 268 1.56 23.01 17.56
C THR A 268 2.48 23.78 16.64
N ILE A 269 1.93 24.50 15.67
CA ILE A 269 2.67 25.35 14.74
C ILE A 269 2.12 26.77 14.82
N GLN A 270 3.00 27.75 15.00
CA GLN A 270 2.66 29.16 14.91
C GLN A 270 3.67 29.86 14.02
N ILE A 271 3.24 30.20 12.82
CA ILE A 271 3.99 30.97 11.84
C ILE A 271 3.71 32.45 12.08
N GLY A 272 4.75 33.27 12.26
CA GLY A 272 4.61 34.72 12.41
C GLY A 272 4.14 35.42 11.12
N THR A 273 4.27 36.73 11.05
CA THR A 273 3.80 37.56 9.93
C THR A 273 4.79 37.63 8.78
N GLN A 274 4.31 37.88 7.56
CA GLN A 274 5.14 38.14 6.37
C GLN A 274 6.15 37.04 6.04
N ASN A 275 5.91 35.81 6.48
CA ASN A 275 6.76 34.67 6.14
C ASN A 275 6.48 34.19 4.71
N ASN A 276 7.42 33.44 4.14
CA ASN A 276 7.24 32.77 2.85
C ASN A 276 7.63 31.30 2.98
N LEU A 277 6.66 30.40 2.85
CA LEU A 277 6.83 28.96 3.00
C LEU A 277 6.58 28.29 1.65
N SER A 278 7.53 27.47 1.20
CA SER A 278 7.44 26.71 -0.04
C SER A 278 7.80 25.24 0.15
N THR A 279 7.29 24.38 -0.72
CA THR A 279 7.66 22.97 -0.76
C THR A 279 9.09 22.80 -1.29
N SER A 280 9.81 21.79 -0.79
CA SER A 280 11.03 21.28 -1.40
C SER A 280 11.33 19.89 -0.81
N GLY A 281 11.35 18.87 -1.69
CA GLY A 281 11.38 17.46 -1.29
C GLY A 281 10.06 16.98 -0.65
N VAL A 282 9.87 15.66 -0.56
CA VAL A 282 8.72 15.02 0.10
C VAL A 282 9.12 14.64 1.52
N PHE A 283 8.33 15.02 2.52
CA PHE A 283 8.57 14.60 3.90
C PHE A 283 8.16 13.13 4.06
N THR A 284 9.15 12.23 4.07
CA THR A 284 8.91 10.81 4.34
C THR A 284 9.12 10.52 5.83
N ALA A 285 8.13 9.90 6.47
CA ALA A 285 8.21 9.55 7.89
C ALA A 285 9.25 8.44 8.17
N GLN A 286 9.70 7.72 7.14
CA GLN A 286 10.64 6.61 7.21
C GLN A 286 12.09 7.09 7.45
N ALA A 287 12.91 6.20 7.99
CA ALA A 287 14.32 6.44 8.23
C ALA A 287 15.05 6.53 6.87
N LEU A 288 15.70 7.67 6.61
CA LEU A 288 16.65 7.79 5.51
C LEU A 288 17.80 6.80 5.71
N SER A 289 18.41 6.35 4.61
CA SER A 289 19.70 5.66 4.66
C SER A 289 20.67 6.53 5.46
N LEU A 290 21.12 6.03 6.60
CA LEU A 290 22.02 6.72 7.52
C LEU A 290 23.33 7.04 6.77
N PRO A 291 23.65 8.32 6.51
CA PRO A 291 24.91 8.65 5.83
C PRO A 291 26.07 8.35 6.78
N PRO A 292 27.08 7.55 6.39
CA PRO A 292 28.29 7.40 7.19
C PRO A 292 29.07 8.72 7.12
N PRO A 293 29.65 9.21 8.24
CA PRO A 293 29.94 10.63 8.42
C PRO A 293 31.15 11.22 7.69
N CYS A 294 31.71 10.49 6.74
CA CYS A 294 32.87 10.87 5.94
C CYS A 294 33.00 9.99 4.69
N ASN A 295 31.99 9.18 4.34
CA ASN A 295 32.14 8.15 3.33
C ASN A 295 32.14 8.77 1.92
N ASP A 296 33.28 8.70 1.23
CA ASP A 296 33.40 9.09 -0.18
C ASP A 296 33.02 7.97 -1.15
N ASN A 297 32.44 6.88 -0.62
CA ASN A 297 32.08 5.64 -1.29
C ASN A 297 33.26 4.98 -2.00
N ASN A 298 34.48 5.23 -1.56
CA ASN A 298 35.67 4.59 -2.07
C ASN A 298 36.23 3.61 -1.04
N ALA A 299 36.03 2.31 -1.26
CA ALA A 299 36.57 1.25 -0.40
C ALA A 299 38.11 1.26 -0.26
N CYS A 300 38.81 1.99 -1.14
CA CYS A 300 40.26 2.17 -1.11
C CYS A 300 40.73 3.39 -0.33
N THR A 301 39.82 4.07 0.35
CA THR A 301 40.11 5.07 1.36
C THR A 301 39.50 4.66 2.68
N ALA A 302 40.26 4.81 3.76
CA ALA A 302 39.75 4.75 5.11
C ALA A 302 39.24 6.15 5.46
N ASP A 303 37.92 6.26 5.58
CA ASP A 303 37.25 7.50 5.92
C ASP A 303 37.34 7.73 7.42
N GLN A 304 38.22 8.66 7.79
CA GLN A 304 38.37 9.06 9.17
C GLN A 304 37.95 10.50 9.33
N CYS A 305 36.92 10.73 10.14
CA CYS A 305 36.76 12.05 10.73
C CYS A 305 37.90 12.28 11.73
N VAL A 306 38.87 13.12 11.37
CA VAL A 306 39.97 13.48 12.25
C VAL A 306 39.64 14.78 12.96
N SER A 307 39.63 14.73 14.29
CA SER A 307 39.51 15.92 15.13
C SER A 307 40.90 16.38 15.54
N ALA A 308 41.43 17.42 14.88
CA ALA A 308 42.67 18.08 15.28
C ALA A 308 42.35 19.45 15.89
N GLY A 309 42.08 19.47 17.20
CA GLY A 309 41.73 20.70 17.92
C GLY A 309 40.31 21.19 17.61
N THR A 310 40.14 22.45 17.20
CA THR A 310 38.83 23.05 16.86
C THR A 310 38.35 22.75 15.44
N ILE A 311 39.12 22.00 14.66
CA ILE A 311 38.86 21.69 13.25
C ILE A 311 38.66 20.19 13.13
N ALA A 312 37.49 19.77 12.66
CA ALA A 312 37.27 18.43 12.14
C ALA A 312 37.39 18.49 10.61
N PHE A 313 38.05 17.52 9.98
CA PHE A 313 37.99 17.37 8.53
C PHE A 313 37.80 15.89 8.19
N CYS A 314 37.09 15.66 7.09
CA CYS A 314 37.02 14.33 6.51
C CYS A 314 38.37 14.02 5.88
N ARG A 315 39.02 12.96 6.35
CA ARG A 315 40.31 12.51 5.82
C ARG A 315 40.11 11.13 5.23
N ASN A 316 40.22 11.06 3.91
CA ASN A 316 40.10 9.83 3.16
C ASN A 316 41.52 9.36 2.91
N THR A 317 42.06 8.59 3.85
CA THR A 317 43.46 8.13 3.75
C THR A 317 43.48 6.86 2.92
N THR A 318 44.33 6.79 1.90
CA THR A 318 44.46 5.57 1.12
C THR A 318 44.76 4.38 2.02
N VAL A 319 43.98 3.30 1.88
CA VAL A 319 44.31 2.03 2.53
C VAL A 319 45.54 1.42 1.86
N PRO A 320 46.26 0.50 2.51
CA PRO A 320 47.42 -0.15 1.91
C PRO A 320 47.08 -0.77 0.54
N ALA A 321 48.00 -0.62 -0.43
CA ALA A 321 47.86 -1.27 -1.72
C ALA A 321 47.76 -2.80 -1.53
N GLY A 322 46.80 -3.43 -2.20
CA GLY A 322 46.47 -4.84 -1.99
C GLY A 322 45.40 -5.11 -0.91
N THR A 323 44.80 -4.07 -0.32
CA THR A 323 43.57 -4.23 0.46
C THR A 323 42.43 -4.61 -0.48
N SER A 324 41.59 -5.57 -0.09
CA SER A 324 40.40 -5.95 -0.86
C SER A 324 39.43 -4.78 -0.96
N CYS A 325 38.99 -4.47 -2.17
CA CYS A 325 37.84 -3.63 -2.45
C CYS A 325 36.84 -4.44 -3.28
N ALA A 326 35.57 -4.08 -3.22
CA ALA A 326 34.50 -4.69 -4.02
C ALA A 326 33.78 -3.55 -4.76
N ASP A 327 33.58 -3.70 -6.06
CA ASP A 327 32.89 -2.78 -6.98
C ASP A 327 31.57 -3.39 -7.49
N ASP A 328 31.08 -4.38 -6.76
CA ASP A 328 29.89 -5.20 -7.05
C ASP A 328 29.97 -5.95 -8.40
N ASN A 329 31.14 -6.02 -9.04
CA ASN A 329 31.38 -6.85 -10.23
C ASN A 329 32.32 -8.03 -9.93
N THR A 330 31.76 -9.03 -9.26
CA THR A 330 32.42 -10.32 -8.94
C THR A 330 33.18 -10.93 -10.11
N CYS A 331 32.69 -10.77 -11.35
CA CYS A 331 33.29 -11.39 -12.53
C CYS A 331 34.62 -10.80 -12.96
N ASN A 332 34.95 -9.57 -12.55
CA ASN A 332 36.23 -8.96 -12.88
C ASN A 332 37.37 -9.44 -11.94
N GLY A 333 37.05 -10.29 -10.96
CA GLY A 333 38.00 -10.91 -10.03
C GLY A 333 38.12 -10.15 -8.71
N THR A 334 38.90 -10.66 -7.77
CA THR A 334 39.13 -9.94 -6.51
C THR A 334 39.80 -8.61 -6.78
N GLU A 335 39.08 -7.52 -6.57
CA GLU A 335 39.64 -6.19 -6.75
C GLU A 335 40.51 -5.79 -5.57
N LEU A 336 41.57 -5.07 -5.89
CA LEU A 336 42.55 -4.64 -4.92
C LEU A 336 42.81 -3.15 -5.06
N CYS A 337 42.96 -2.51 -3.91
CA CYS A 337 43.31 -1.10 -3.87
C CYS A 337 44.70 -0.87 -4.43
N THR A 338 44.80 0.11 -5.33
CA THR A 338 46.07 0.62 -5.85
C THR A 338 46.73 1.56 -4.84
N ALA A 339 48.03 1.83 -5.00
CA ALA A 339 48.73 2.82 -4.18
C ALA A 339 48.17 4.25 -4.34
N ALA A 340 47.38 4.50 -5.39
CA ALA A 340 46.70 5.77 -5.63
C ALA A 340 45.32 5.87 -4.96
N GLY A 341 44.89 4.85 -4.21
CA GLY A 341 43.58 4.83 -3.54
C GLY A 341 42.42 4.54 -4.48
N GLN A 342 42.66 3.89 -5.62
CA GLN A 342 41.62 3.46 -6.56
C GLN A 342 41.42 1.96 -6.46
N CYS A 343 40.17 1.50 -6.50
CA CYS A 343 39.86 0.09 -6.63
C CYS A 343 40.15 -0.36 -8.08
N ALA A 344 41.03 -1.35 -8.24
CA ALA A 344 41.36 -1.89 -9.56
C ALA A 344 40.84 -3.31 -9.68
N ALA A 345 40.11 -3.56 -10.77
CA ALA A 345 39.63 -4.88 -11.16
C ALA A 345 40.75 -5.93 -11.12
N GLY A 346 40.39 -7.12 -10.65
CA GLY A 346 41.28 -8.25 -10.55
C GLY A 346 41.54 -8.95 -11.88
N THR A 347 41.85 -10.25 -11.81
CA THR A 347 41.85 -11.11 -13.00
C THR A 347 40.43 -11.62 -13.21
N PRO A 348 39.82 -11.42 -14.40
CA PRO A 348 38.48 -11.91 -14.67
C PRO A 348 38.29 -13.38 -14.32
N LEU A 349 37.19 -13.69 -13.65
CA LEU A 349 36.82 -15.05 -13.33
C LEU A 349 36.52 -15.83 -14.61
N THR A 350 36.74 -17.15 -14.55
CA THR A 350 36.49 -18.05 -15.68
C THR A 350 35.03 -18.03 -16.10
N ALA A 351 34.77 -18.25 -17.40
CA ALA A 351 33.41 -18.34 -17.90
C ALA A 351 32.62 -19.44 -17.17
N GLY A 352 31.37 -19.16 -16.79
CA GLY A 352 30.52 -20.08 -16.02
C GLY A 352 30.63 -19.96 -14.50
N THR A 353 31.48 -19.07 -13.97
CA THR A 353 31.52 -18.80 -12.52
C THR A 353 30.25 -18.04 -12.12
N SER A 354 29.52 -18.51 -11.09
CA SER A 354 28.29 -17.85 -10.64
C SER A 354 28.58 -16.43 -10.15
N CYS A 355 27.70 -15.50 -10.51
CA CYS A 355 27.76 -14.10 -10.13
C CYS A 355 26.36 -13.56 -9.79
N ALA A 356 25.53 -14.42 -9.18
CA ALA A 356 24.12 -14.15 -8.97
C ALA A 356 23.87 -12.78 -8.33
N ASP A 357 23.00 -11.97 -8.94
CA ASP A 357 22.70 -10.62 -8.48
C ASP A 357 21.53 -10.57 -7.48
N GLY A 358 20.90 -11.73 -7.25
CA GLY A 358 19.78 -11.89 -6.34
C GLY A 358 18.42 -11.73 -7.01
N ASP A 359 18.36 -11.56 -8.33
CA ASP A 359 17.17 -11.70 -9.16
C ASP A 359 17.10 -13.13 -9.71
N VAL A 360 16.25 -13.98 -9.15
CA VAL A 360 16.09 -15.36 -9.64
C VAL A 360 15.30 -15.41 -10.95
N CYS A 361 14.64 -14.33 -11.37
CA CYS A 361 13.72 -14.29 -12.50
C CYS A 361 14.42 -14.19 -13.85
N ASN A 362 15.59 -13.54 -13.93
CA ASN A 362 16.44 -13.50 -15.12
C ASN A 362 17.29 -14.78 -15.27
N GLY A 363 17.30 -15.64 -14.24
CA GLY A 363 17.96 -16.93 -14.18
C GLY A 363 19.44 -16.86 -13.82
N ASP A 364 20.00 -17.98 -13.34
CA ASP A 364 21.35 -18.07 -12.78
C ASP A 364 22.41 -17.35 -13.63
N GLU A 365 22.97 -16.29 -13.08
CA GLU A 365 23.94 -15.46 -13.77
C GLU A 365 25.34 -16.04 -13.66
N ALA A 366 26.04 -15.94 -14.78
CA ALA A 366 27.37 -16.49 -14.91
C ALA A 366 28.33 -15.49 -15.55
N CYS A 367 29.59 -15.53 -15.11
CA CYS A 367 30.63 -14.74 -15.73
C CYS A 367 30.86 -15.19 -17.17
N ASN A 368 31.08 -14.23 -18.08
CA ASN A 368 31.39 -14.51 -19.49
C ASN A 368 32.88 -14.79 -19.77
N GLY A 369 33.73 -14.83 -18.73
CA GLY A 369 35.19 -14.99 -18.88
C GLY A 369 35.94 -13.72 -19.31
N ARG A 370 35.26 -12.58 -19.46
CA ARG A 370 35.81 -11.27 -19.86
C ARG A 370 35.58 -10.18 -18.82
N GLY A 371 35.10 -10.54 -17.63
CA GLY A 371 34.88 -9.61 -16.52
C GLY A 371 33.45 -9.05 -16.43
N THR A 372 32.49 -9.72 -17.05
CA THR A 372 31.07 -9.30 -17.01
C THR A 372 30.21 -10.47 -16.55
N CYS A 373 29.32 -10.19 -15.60
CA CYS A 373 28.22 -11.08 -15.23
C CYS A 373 27.14 -10.99 -16.32
N VAL A 374 26.66 -12.12 -16.80
CA VAL A 374 25.58 -12.16 -17.79
C VAL A 374 24.41 -12.97 -17.25
N ASP A 375 23.21 -12.41 -17.45
CA ASP A 375 21.94 -13.02 -17.08
C ASP A 375 21.80 -14.43 -17.67
N GLY A 376 21.16 -15.30 -16.90
CA GLY A 376 20.87 -16.66 -17.30
C GLY A 376 19.71 -16.77 -18.29
N THR A 377 19.07 -17.94 -18.28
CA THR A 377 17.80 -18.12 -18.99
C THR A 377 16.67 -17.74 -18.04
N PRO A 378 15.84 -16.73 -18.37
CA PRO A 378 14.76 -16.30 -17.49
C PRO A 378 13.77 -17.42 -17.15
N LEU A 379 13.21 -17.37 -15.95
CA LEU A 379 12.18 -18.32 -15.53
C LEU A 379 10.91 -18.15 -16.36
N VAL A 380 10.21 -19.26 -16.59
CA VAL A 380 8.89 -19.24 -17.23
C VAL A 380 7.87 -18.80 -16.19
N VAL A 381 7.45 -17.53 -16.28
CA VAL A 381 6.53 -16.92 -15.31
C VAL A 381 5.08 -17.36 -15.54
N ASN A 382 4.69 -17.61 -16.79
CA ASN A 382 3.31 -17.92 -17.13
C ASN A 382 2.97 -19.41 -16.99
N ASP A 383 2.03 -19.76 -16.11
CA ASP A 383 1.60 -21.15 -15.88
C ASP A 383 0.42 -21.60 -16.76
N ARG A 384 -0.08 -20.70 -17.60
CA ARG A 384 -1.22 -20.88 -18.51
C ARG A 384 -2.54 -21.16 -17.80
N ASN A 385 -2.66 -20.87 -16.51
CA ASN A 385 -3.91 -20.92 -15.78
C ASN A 385 -4.51 -19.50 -15.73
N THR A 386 -5.70 -19.33 -16.29
CA THR A 386 -6.39 -18.02 -16.27
C THR A 386 -6.90 -17.65 -14.88
N CYS A 387 -6.95 -18.61 -13.96
CA CYS A 387 -7.34 -18.43 -12.57
C CYS A 387 -6.16 -18.10 -11.64
N THR A 388 -4.99 -17.84 -12.20
CA THR A 388 -3.82 -17.35 -11.47
C THR A 388 -3.31 -16.05 -12.11
N ALA A 389 -2.77 -15.17 -11.26
CA ALA A 389 -2.04 -13.99 -11.67
C ALA A 389 -0.55 -14.33 -11.58
N ASP A 390 0.06 -14.46 -12.75
CA ASP A 390 1.48 -14.77 -12.88
C ASP A 390 2.34 -13.56 -12.52
N SER A 391 3.29 -13.74 -11.62
CA SER A 391 4.29 -12.74 -11.25
C SER A 391 5.63 -13.41 -10.95
N CYS A 392 6.70 -12.63 -10.96
CA CYS A 392 8.00 -13.11 -10.54
C CYS A 392 8.63 -12.08 -9.62
N ASP A 393 8.81 -12.46 -8.36
CA ASP A 393 9.54 -11.66 -7.38
C ASP A 393 11.04 -11.95 -7.54
N PRO A 394 11.91 -10.94 -7.60
CA PRO A 394 13.35 -11.14 -7.77
C PRO A 394 13.98 -12.07 -6.72
N VAL A 395 13.44 -12.10 -5.49
CA VAL A 395 13.98 -12.93 -4.40
C VAL A 395 13.22 -14.25 -4.27
N ASP A 396 11.89 -14.18 -4.25
CA ASP A 396 11.03 -15.33 -3.96
C ASP A 396 10.68 -16.17 -5.21
N GLY A 397 10.95 -15.64 -6.41
CA GLY A 397 10.77 -16.30 -7.69
C GLY A 397 9.35 -16.23 -8.25
N VAL A 398 9.02 -17.18 -9.12
CA VAL A 398 7.71 -17.21 -9.79
C VAL A 398 6.60 -17.50 -8.79
N ALA A 399 5.58 -16.64 -8.76
CA ALA A 399 4.38 -16.79 -7.98
C ALA A 399 3.14 -16.69 -8.89
N ASN A 400 2.24 -17.66 -8.74
CA ASN A 400 1.00 -17.76 -9.50
C ASN A 400 -0.17 -17.65 -8.53
N ASP A 401 -0.47 -16.43 -8.11
CA ASP A 401 -1.45 -16.19 -7.06
C ASP A 401 -2.87 -16.38 -7.59
N SER A 402 -3.72 -17.09 -6.87
CA SER A 402 -5.10 -17.29 -7.29
C SER A 402 -5.83 -15.97 -7.43
N VAL A 403 -6.50 -15.77 -8.57
CA VAL A 403 -7.42 -14.66 -8.76
C VAL A 403 -8.69 -14.89 -7.92
N PRO A 404 -9.48 -13.84 -7.62
CA PRO A 404 -10.69 -13.98 -6.81
C PRO A 404 -11.67 -15.02 -7.37
N ASP A 405 -12.29 -15.78 -6.46
CA ASP A 405 -13.36 -16.71 -6.84
C ASP A 405 -14.49 -15.99 -7.58
N GLY A 406 -15.06 -16.66 -8.58
CA GLY A 406 -16.07 -16.07 -9.47
C GLY A 406 -15.51 -15.31 -10.67
N THR A 407 -14.17 -15.17 -10.78
CA THR A 407 -13.54 -14.65 -12.00
C THR A 407 -13.84 -15.58 -13.17
N SER A 408 -14.31 -15.06 -14.29
CA SER A 408 -14.61 -15.88 -15.46
C SER A 408 -13.35 -16.53 -16.03
N CYS A 409 -13.40 -17.83 -16.32
CA CYS A 409 -12.31 -18.58 -16.90
C CYS A 409 -12.79 -19.45 -18.07
N SER A 410 -11.92 -19.63 -19.07
CA SER A 410 -12.14 -20.52 -20.23
C SER A 410 -13.49 -20.31 -20.97
N GLY A 411 -14.10 -19.13 -20.85
CA GLY A 411 -15.35 -18.74 -21.53
C GLY A 411 -16.65 -19.27 -20.94
N ILE A 412 -16.63 -20.34 -20.13
CA ILE A 412 -17.84 -20.97 -19.55
C ILE A 412 -17.72 -21.31 -18.06
N GLY A 413 -16.53 -21.16 -17.47
CA GLY A 413 -16.28 -21.51 -16.06
C GLY A 413 -16.06 -20.29 -15.18
N VAL A 414 -15.97 -20.55 -13.89
CA VAL A 414 -15.54 -19.58 -12.87
C VAL A 414 -14.36 -20.13 -12.09
N CYS A 415 -13.45 -19.25 -11.72
CA CYS A 415 -12.37 -19.62 -10.82
C CYS A 415 -12.93 -19.95 -9.44
N GLU A 416 -12.57 -21.12 -8.93
CA GLU A 416 -12.86 -21.56 -7.57
C GLU A 416 -11.57 -22.15 -6.99
N ALA A 417 -11.07 -21.55 -5.92
CA ALA A 417 -9.81 -21.93 -5.27
C ALA A 417 -8.62 -22.02 -6.25
N GLY A 418 -8.52 -21.05 -7.16
CA GLY A 418 -7.42 -20.96 -8.14
C GLY A 418 -7.51 -21.94 -9.32
N SER A 419 -8.59 -22.73 -9.42
CA SER A 419 -8.86 -23.62 -10.54
C SER A 419 -10.12 -23.21 -11.28
N CYS A 420 -10.15 -23.44 -12.59
CA CYS A 420 -11.36 -23.17 -13.37
C CYS A 420 -12.40 -24.29 -13.14
N SER A 421 -13.50 -23.97 -12.48
CA SER A 421 -14.63 -24.86 -12.19
C SER A 421 -15.71 -24.72 -13.27
N VAL A 422 -16.24 -25.86 -13.73
CA VAL A 422 -17.37 -25.96 -14.66
C VAL A 422 -18.45 -26.86 -14.04
N GLU A 423 -19.70 -26.41 -14.01
CA GLU A 423 -20.81 -27.16 -13.39
C GLU A 423 -21.12 -28.43 -14.22
N GLY A 424 -21.12 -29.62 -13.60
CA GLY A 424 -21.28 -30.91 -14.28
C GLY A 424 -22.70 -31.20 -14.80
N ALA A 425 -22.83 -32.11 -15.78
CA ALA A 425 -24.11 -32.51 -16.37
C ALA A 425 -24.87 -33.50 -15.47
N ILE A 426 -26.16 -33.26 -15.19
CA ILE A 426 -26.96 -34.05 -14.23
C ILE A 426 -28.30 -34.50 -14.85
N PHE A 427 -28.53 -35.81 -14.90
CA PHE A 427 -29.85 -36.40 -15.12
C PHE A 427 -30.42 -36.90 -13.80
N SER A 428 -31.64 -36.49 -13.43
CA SER A 428 -32.35 -37.01 -12.26
C SER A 428 -33.86 -36.98 -12.47
N GLU A 429 -34.50 -38.16 -12.48
CA GLU A 429 -35.90 -38.30 -12.83
C GLU A 429 -36.64 -39.33 -11.98
N ASP A 430 -37.92 -39.06 -11.73
CA ASP A 430 -38.82 -39.99 -11.04
C ASP A 430 -39.49 -40.94 -12.03
N PHE A 431 -39.37 -42.25 -11.78
CA PHE A 431 -39.93 -43.31 -12.58
C PHE A 431 -41.10 -44.00 -11.86
N PRO A 432 -42.31 -44.04 -12.43
CA PRO A 432 -43.42 -44.82 -11.91
C PRO A 432 -43.21 -46.33 -12.14
N GLY A 433 -43.42 -47.14 -11.11
CA GLY A 433 -43.24 -48.59 -11.19
C GLY A 433 -44.28 -49.28 -12.07
N PHE A 434 -43.86 -50.36 -12.72
CA PHE A 434 -44.69 -51.19 -13.63
C PHE A 434 -45.31 -50.42 -14.82
N GLN A 435 -44.68 -49.32 -15.25
CA GLN A 435 -45.14 -48.48 -16.37
C GLN A 435 -43.99 -48.12 -17.31
N GLU A 436 -44.31 -47.90 -18.58
CA GLU A 436 -43.38 -47.32 -19.56
C GLU A 436 -43.09 -45.85 -19.23
N ALA A 437 -41.89 -45.37 -19.58
CA ALA A 437 -41.38 -44.05 -19.19
C ALA A 437 -41.00 -43.16 -20.40
N PRO A 438 -41.93 -42.89 -21.35
CA PRO A 438 -41.60 -42.16 -22.58
C PRO A 438 -41.11 -40.73 -22.32
N ALA A 439 -41.66 -40.03 -21.32
CA ALA A 439 -41.24 -38.67 -21.00
C ALA A 439 -39.83 -38.61 -20.38
N GLN A 440 -39.48 -39.60 -19.56
CA GLN A 440 -38.15 -39.75 -18.99
C GLN A 440 -37.13 -40.18 -20.05
N CYS A 441 -37.55 -40.98 -21.03
CA CYS A 441 -36.73 -41.30 -22.21
C CYS A 441 -36.39 -40.06 -23.04
N ASP A 442 -37.35 -39.17 -23.29
CA ASP A 442 -37.09 -37.91 -24.02
C ASP A 442 -36.05 -37.05 -23.29
N ARG A 443 -36.20 -36.89 -21.96
CA ARG A 443 -35.25 -36.12 -21.13
C ARG A 443 -33.89 -36.80 -20.99
N TRP A 444 -33.85 -38.13 -20.96
CA TRP A 444 -32.61 -38.89 -20.98
C TRP A 444 -31.82 -38.62 -22.27
N ASN A 445 -32.48 -38.65 -23.43
CA ASN A 445 -31.83 -38.34 -24.69
C ASN A 445 -31.36 -36.87 -24.77
N ASP A 446 -32.14 -35.93 -24.22
CA ASP A 446 -31.76 -34.52 -24.15
C ASP A 446 -30.50 -34.31 -23.30
N PHE A 447 -30.46 -34.91 -22.10
CA PHE A 447 -29.29 -34.92 -21.24
C PHE A 447 -28.05 -35.48 -21.96
N LEU A 448 -28.19 -36.65 -22.59
CA LEU A 448 -27.08 -37.28 -23.31
C LEU A 448 -26.54 -36.39 -24.42
N ILE A 449 -27.41 -35.76 -25.22
CA ILE A 449 -27.00 -35.02 -26.41
C ILE A 449 -26.56 -33.59 -26.09
N ASN A 450 -27.23 -32.92 -25.16
CA ASN A 450 -27.06 -31.48 -24.94
C ASN A 450 -26.28 -31.13 -23.67
N GLU A 451 -26.22 -32.03 -22.69
CA GLU A 451 -25.53 -31.75 -21.43
C GLU A 451 -24.21 -32.53 -21.30
N VAL A 452 -24.16 -33.80 -21.76
CA VAL A 452 -22.93 -34.62 -21.75
C VAL A 452 -22.04 -34.32 -22.97
N VAL A 453 -21.67 -33.05 -23.18
CA VAL A 453 -20.94 -32.58 -24.38
C VAL A 453 -19.44 -32.34 -24.18
N ALA A 454 -18.95 -32.33 -22.93
CA ALA A 454 -17.55 -32.03 -22.60
C ALA A 454 -16.56 -33.09 -23.13
N ASP A 455 -15.32 -32.65 -23.39
CA ASP A 455 -14.25 -33.51 -23.93
C ASP A 455 -13.66 -34.49 -22.91
N SER A 456 -13.76 -34.16 -21.62
CA SER A 456 -13.26 -34.98 -20.51
C SER A 456 -14.14 -34.80 -19.28
N TYR A 457 -14.21 -35.84 -18.46
CA TYR A 457 -14.93 -35.88 -17.19
C TYR A 457 -14.00 -36.39 -16.09
N SER A 458 -14.00 -35.70 -14.97
CA SER A 458 -13.31 -36.05 -13.73
C SER A 458 -13.96 -37.23 -12.99
N SER A 459 -15.29 -37.37 -13.09
CA SER A 459 -16.01 -38.50 -12.49
C SER A 459 -17.35 -38.78 -13.17
N VAL A 460 -17.85 -40.00 -12.99
CA VAL A 460 -19.23 -40.37 -13.32
C VAL A 460 -19.87 -41.08 -12.12
N SER A 461 -21.12 -40.75 -11.81
CA SER A 461 -21.85 -41.39 -10.71
C SER A 461 -23.27 -41.77 -11.09
N MET A 462 -23.80 -42.78 -10.40
CA MET A 462 -25.16 -43.29 -10.58
C MET A 462 -25.75 -43.69 -9.22
N ASN A 463 -26.89 -43.13 -8.85
CA ASN A 463 -27.59 -43.43 -7.59
C ASN A 463 -29.11 -43.27 -7.70
N GLY A 464 -29.86 -43.82 -6.74
CA GLY A 464 -31.32 -43.75 -6.76
C GLY A 464 -31.96 -44.04 -5.42
N THR A 465 -33.29 -44.03 -5.38
CA THR A 465 -34.04 -44.08 -4.11
C THR A 465 -33.67 -45.28 -3.22
N PHE A 466 -33.37 -46.43 -3.81
CA PHE A 466 -33.06 -47.67 -3.08
C PHE A 466 -31.55 -47.95 -2.93
N ASN A 467 -30.71 -47.06 -3.47
CA ASN A 467 -29.27 -47.01 -3.24
C ASN A 467 -28.79 -45.56 -3.35
N LEU A 468 -28.92 -44.82 -2.25
CA LEU A 468 -28.56 -43.39 -2.20
C LEU A 468 -27.05 -43.16 -2.31
N LEU A 469 -26.24 -44.12 -1.84
CA LEU A 469 -24.77 -44.06 -1.97
C LEU A 469 -24.35 -44.28 -3.42
N GLY A 470 -25.07 -45.13 -4.15
CA GLY A 470 -24.85 -45.38 -5.56
C GLY A 470 -23.48 -45.98 -5.87
N PHE A 471 -23.02 -45.71 -7.07
CA PHE A 471 -21.70 -46.04 -7.57
C PHE A 471 -21.06 -44.78 -8.13
N THR A 472 -19.76 -44.61 -7.90
CA THR A 472 -18.96 -43.53 -8.47
C THR A 472 -17.73 -44.14 -9.10
N CYS A 473 -17.38 -43.66 -10.29
CA CYS A 473 -16.09 -43.85 -10.91
C CYS A 473 -15.35 -42.50 -10.87
N SER A 474 -14.27 -42.46 -10.09
CA SER A 474 -13.46 -41.26 -9.83
C SER A 474 -12.16 -41.21 -10.65
N ASP A 475 -11.90 -42.22 -11.49
CA ASP A 475 -10.80 -42.17 -12.45
C ASP A 475 -11.20 -41.35 -13.69
N PRO A 476 -10.51 -40.24 -14.02
CA PRO A 476 -10.93 -39.35 -15.09
C PRO A 476 -10.92 -40.00 -16.49
N ALA A 477 -9.99 -40.92 -16.76
CA ALA A 477 -9.92 -41.57 -18.07
C ALA A 477 -11.09 -42.56 -18.23
N ALA A 478 -11.39 -43.32 -17.18
CA ALA A 478 -12.53 -44.22 -17.13
C ALA A 478 -13.87 -43.48 -17.16
N ALA A 479 -14.01 -42.40 -16.38
CA ALA A 479 -15.20 -41.56 -16.35
C ALA A 479 -15.46 -40.91 -17.71
N THR A 480 -14.41 -40.36 -18.34
CA THR A 480 -14.50 -39.82 -19.69
C THR A 480 -14.96 -40.88 -20.69
N ALA A 481 -14.40 -42.10 -20.62
CA ALA A 481 -14.79 -43.19 -21.51
C ALA A 481 -16.27 -43.59 -21.34
N VAL A 482 -16.78 -43.61 -20.10
CA VAL A 482 -18.19 -43.92 -19.80
C VAL A 482 -19.12 -42.79 -20.29
N CYS A 483 -18.87 -41.53 -19.92
CA CYS A 483 -19.72 -40.40 -20.28
C CYS A 483 -19.74 -40.15 -21.80
N ARG A 484 -18.60 -40.27 -22.48
CA ARG A 484 -18.54 -40.18 -23.95
C ARG A 484 -19.26 -41.33 -24.62
N ALA A 485 -19.14 -42.56 -24.10
CA ALA A 485 -19.89 -43.68 -24.65
C ALA A 485 -21.41 -43.49 -24.48
N MET A 486 -21.85 -42.88 -23.38
CA MET A 486 -23.26 -42.52 -23.18
C MET A 486 -23.72 -41.45 -24.19
N HIS A 487 -22.94 -40.38 -24.38
CA HIS A 487 -23.23 -39.33 -25.38
C HIS A 487 -23.30 -39.89 -26.81
N ASP A 488 -22.32 -40.71 -27.20
CA ASP A 488 -22.20 -41.27 -28.54
C ASP A 488 -23.17 -42.45 -28.78
N GLY A 489 -23.76 -42.99 -27.70
CA GLY A 489 -24.51 -44.24 -27.73
C GLY A 489 -23.67 -45.46 -28.15
N SER A 490 -22.36 -45.43 -27.88
CA SER A 490 -21.42 -46.48 -28.24
C SER A 490 -21.23 -47.51 -27.12
N PHE A 491 -20.57 -48.63 -27.42
CA PHE A 491 -20.26 -49.64 -26.41
C PHE A 491 -19.01 -49.26 -25.61
N ALA A 492 -19.12 -49.26 -24.29
CA ALA A 492 -17.97 -49.20 -23.38
C ALA A 492 -18.09 -50.23 -22.27
N SER A 493 -16.96 -50.76 -21.83
CA SER A 493 -16.86 -51.65 -20.67
C SER A 493 -15.56 -51.32 -19.94
N VAL A 494 -15.67 -50.66 -18.79
CA VAL A 494 -14.55 -50.05 -18.09
C VAL A 494 -14.59 -50.45 -16.61
N PHE A 495 -13.47 -50.91 -16.07
CA PHE A 495 -13.35 -51.20 -14.65
C PHE A 495 -12.90 -49.94 -13.89
N CYS A 496 -13.66 -49.52 -12.90
CA CYS A 496 -13.39 -48.30 -12.13
C CYS A 496 -13.91 -48.43 -10.70
N ASP A 497 -13.09 -48.02 -9.72
CA ASP A 497 -13.42 -48.04 -8.29
C ASP A 497 -14.00 -49.36 -7.77
N GLY A 498 -13.48 -50.47 -8.30
CA GLY A 498 -13.89 -51.82 -7.89
C GLY A 498 -15.11 -52.38 -8.63
N HIS A 499 -15.68 -51.61 -9.55
CA HIS A 499 -16.90 -51.95 -10.27
C HIS A 499 -16.71 -51.96 -11.79
N GLN A 500 -17.41 -52.85 -12.48
CA GLN A 500 -17.44 -52.89 -13.94
C GLN A 500 -18.57 -52.00 -14.46
N TRP A 501 -18.23 -50.87 -15.09
CA TRP A 501 -19.17 -49.98 -15.76
C TRP A 501 -19.34 -50.39 -17.21
N ASN A 502 -20.59 -50.52 -17.65
CA ASN A 502 -20.93 -50.87 -19.02
C ASN A 502 -21.88 -49.82 -19.60
N VAL A 503 -21.64 -49.43 -20.84
CA VAL A 503 -22.54 -48.61 -21.64
C VAL A 503 -22.86 -49.36 -22.92
N GLY A 504 -24.12 -49.34 -23.34
CA GLY A 504 -24.53 -49.97 -24.59
C GLY A 504 -25.97 -49.69 -24.97
N GLN A 505 -26.45 -50.37 -26.01
CA GLN A 505 -27.78 -50.15 -26.58
C GLN A 505 -28.78 -51.20 -26.09
N CYS A 506 -29.91 -50.73 -25.57
CA CYS A 506 -31.05 -51.54 -25.17
C CYS A 506 -32.38 -50.80 -25.36
N GLY A 507 -32.88 -50.67 -26.60
CA GLY A 507 -34.03 -49.80 -26.90
C GLY A 507 -33.74 -48.29 -26.79
N GLY A 508 -32.66 -47.93 -26.10
CA GLY A 508 -31.92 -46.68 -26.09
C GLY A 508 -30.60 -46.88 -25.34
N VAL A 509 -29.87 -45.81 -25.01
CA VAL A 509 -28.62 -45.90 -24.25
C VAL A 509 -28.90 -46.40 -22.83
N GLU A 510 -28.22 -47.48 -22.44
CA GLU A 510 -28.19 -48.06 -21.11
C GLU A 510 -26.80 -47.86 -20.51
N VAL A 511 -26.77 -47.45 -19.25
CA VAL A 511 -25.58 -47.54 -18.40
C VAL A 511 -25.86 -48.53 -17.27
N SER A 512 -24.91 -49.43 -16.99
CA SER A 512 -25.04 -50.43 -15.95
C SER A 512 -23.74 -50.70 -15.21
N VAL A 513 -23.86 -51.07 -13.93
CA VAL A 513 -22.74 -51.40 -13.06
C VAL A 513 -22.83 -52.86 -12.62
N ASP A 514 -21.74 -53.61 -12.76
CA ASP A 514 -21.59 -55.03 -12.42
C ASP A 514 -22.63 -55.97 -13.04
N SER A 515 -23.28 -55.51 -14.11
CA SER A 515 -24.35 -56.21 -14.82
C SER A 515 -24.22 -56.01 -16.32
N GLY A 516 -24.83 -56.91 -17.09
CA GLY A 516 -24.81 -56.82 -18.55
C GLY A 516 -25.85 -55.84 -19.09
N ILE A 517 -25.55 -55.23 -20.24
CA ILE A 517 -26.52 -54.46 -21.03
C ILE A 517 -27.68 -55.37 -21.48
N CYS A 518 -28.91 -54.84 -21.51
CA CYS A 518 -30.14 -55.56 -21.81
C CYS A 518 -30.44 -56.77 -20.92
N SER A 519 -29.96 -56.79 -19.68
CA SER A 519 -30.27 -57.87 -18.74
C SER A 519 -31.36 -57.50 -17.73
N CYS A 520 -32.24 -58.46 -17.43
CA CYS A 520 -33.13 -58.40 -16.28
C CYS A 520 -32.42 -59.05 -15.08
N SER A 521 -32.02 -58.25 -14.09
CA SER A 521 -31.26 -58.67 -12.90
C SER A 521 -31.96 -58.24 -11.61
N PHE A 522 -31.69 -58.96 -10.52
CA PHE A 522 -32.15 -58.63 -9.17
C PHE A 522 -31.13 -59.09 -8.11
N PRO A 523 -30.57 -58.17 -7.30
CA PRO A 523 -30.58 -56.71 -7.53
C PRO A 523 -29.79 -56.38 -8.81
N GLY A 524 -30.26 -55.40 -9.58
CA GLY A 524 -29.46 -54.83 -10.68
C GLY A 524 -29.04 -53.40 -10.38
N ASN A 525 -28.15 -52.86 -11.22
CA ASN A 525 -27.63 -51.50 -11.13
C ASN A 525 -27.58 -50.83 -12.51
N SER A 526 -28.73 -50.64 -13.15
CA SER A 526 -28.84 -50.03 -14.48
C SER A 526 -29.79 -48.84 -14.55
N VAL A 527 -29.53 -47.96 -15.51
CA VAL A 527 -30.41 -46.86 -15.92
C VAL A 527 -30.55 -46.94 -17.44
N ARG A 528 -31.77 -47.18 -17.92
CA ARG A 528 -32.13 -47.33 -19.35
C ARG A 528 -33.55 -46.83 -19.64
N PRO A 529 -33.81 -45.52 -19.53
CA PRO A 529 -35.17 -44.95 -19.55
C PRO A 529 -36.01 -45.27 -20.80
N CYS A 530 -35.37 -45.61 -21.92
CA CYS A 530 -36.01 -45.80 -23.23
C CYS A 530 -36.51 -47.22 -23.54
N THR A 531 -36.60 -48.11 -22.55
CA THR A 531 -37.16 -49.47 -22.72
C THR A 531 -38.67 -49.54 -22.53
N SER A 532 -39.30 -50.57 -23.13
CA SER A 532 -40.72 -50.88 -22.91
C SER A 532 -40.98 -51.68 -21.62
N PHE A 533 -42.27 -51.88 -21.28
CA PHE A 533 -42.75 -52.72 -20.17
C PHE A 533 -42.27 -52.38 -18.74
N GLY A 534 -41.72 -51.19 -18.51
CA GLY A 534 -41.26 -50.77 -17.17
C GLY A 534 -39.90 -51.34 -16.77
N ASP A 535 -39.06 -51.62 -17.76
CA ASP A 535 -37.71 -52.17 -17.61
C ASP A 535 -36.62 -51.10 -17.56
N TRP A 536 -36.98 -49.86 -17.18
CA TRP A 536 -36.15 -48.65 -17.33
C TRP A 536 -34.91 -48.57 -16.43
N GLY A 537 -34.69 -49.58 -15.57
CA GLY A 537 -33.49 -49.64 -14.74
C GLY A 537 -33.73 -50.34 -13.42
N GLY A 538 -32.77 -50.22 -12.51
CA GLY A 538 -32.85 -50.61 -11.12
C GLY A 538 -31.48 -50.40 -10.51
N ILE A 539 -31.35 -49.55 -9.50
CA ILE A 539 -30.10 -49.34 -8.75
C ILE A 539 -30.30 -49.82 -7.33
N ASN A 540 -30.12 -51.13 -7.22
CA ASN A 540 -30.43 -52.01 -6.10
C ASN A 540 -31.89 -52.50 -6.02
N THR A 541 -32.61 -52.52 -7.14
CA THR A 541 -33.92 -53.18 -7.28
C THR A 541 -33.96 -54.09 -8.51
N SER A 542 -35.12 -54.66 -8.84
CA SER A 542 -35.27 -55.41 -10.09
C SER A 542 -35.11 -54.45 -11.26
N THR A 543 -34.39 -54.86 -12.31
CA THR A 543 -34.22 -54.04 -13.52
C THR A 543 -35.36 -54.16 -14.52
N CYS A 544 -36.28 -55.11 -14.29
CA CYS A 544 -37.45 -55.35 -15.11
C CYS A 544 -38.71 -55.39 -14.24
N GLY A 545 -39.72 -54.60 -14.57
CA GLY A 545 -40.83 -54.33 -13.64
C GLY A 545 -40.38 -53.67 -12.34
N ALA A 546 -39.50 -52.67 -12.43
CA ALA A 546 -38.96 -51.95 -11.28
C ALA A 546 -40.06 -51.26 -10.43
N PRO A 547 -39.90 -51.15 -9.10
CA PRO A 547 -40.78 -50.32 -8.27
C PRO A 547 -40.56 -48.84 -8.54
N SER A 548 -41.52 -47.98 -8.16
CA SER A 548 -41.36 -46.53 -8.33
C SER A 548 -40.12 -46.01 -7.60
N GLN A 549 -39.27 -45.26 -8.29
CA GLN A 549 -38.05 -44.68 -7.71
C GLN A 549 -37.52 -43.52 -8.55
N ASN A 550 -36.68 -42.69 -7.94
CA ASN A 550 -35.82 -41.74 -8.62
C ASN A 550 -34.53 -42.45 -9.08
N LEU A 551 -34.09 -42.15 -10.30
CA LEU A 551 -32.80 -42.56 -10.84
C LEU A 551 -32.00 -41.31 -11.24
N THR A 552 -30.72 -41.29 -10.88
CA THR A 552 -29.83 -40.16 -11.14
C THR A 552 -28.50 -40.64 -11.74
N VAL A 553 -27.98 -39.89 -12.73
CA VAL A 553 -26.67 -40.06 -13.36
C VAL A 553 -26.00 -38.70 -13.48
N ILE A 554 -24.71 -38.60 -13.11
CA ILE A 554 -23.96 -37.35 -13.13
C ILE A 554 -22.62 -37.58 -13.85
N CYS A 555 -22.27 -36.69 -14.77
CA CYS A 555 -20.95 -36.59 -15.41
C CYS A 555 -20.31 -35.24 -15.03
N GLN A 556 -19.20 -35.28 -14.28
CA GLN A 556 -18.53 -34.08 -13.73
C GLN A 556 -17.20 -33.80 -14.40
#